data_AF-A0A7Z0AW52-F1
#
_entry.id   AF-A0A7Z0AW52-F1
#
_cell.length_a   1.000
_cell.length_b   1.000
_cell.length_c   1.000
_cell.angle_alpha   90.00
_cell.angle_beta   90.00
_cell.angle_gamma   90.00
#
_symmetry.space_group_name_H-M   'P 1'
#
loop_
_entity.id
_entity.type
_entity.pdbx_description
1 polymer ?
#
loop_
_entity_poly.entity_id
_entity_poly.type
_entity_poly.pdbx_seq_one_letter_code
_entity_poly.pdbx_strand_id
1 'polypeptide(L)'
;MKALPTYHEQTEALDEEGGQHMNKGSSKVTFPNACQLMRWHFHPMGFEATMDAPGSLVARLFDRASGETLIAIAGIPCATVMNAADVERIIEAVEDELEAFIPPESLKSYA
;
A
#
# COMPACT_ATOMS: atom_id res chain seq x y z
N MET A 1 -13.65 -0.96 -52.01
CA MET A 1 -12.48 -0.60 -51.20
C MET A 1 -12.76 0.70 -50.46
N LYS A 2 -13.02 0.66 -49.15
CA LYS A 2 -13.01 1.85 -48.30
C LYS A 2 -11.95 1.66 -47.23
N ALA A 3 -11.13 2.70 -47.11
CA ALA A 3 -9.84 2.73 -46.45
C ALA A 3 -9.93 2.49 -44.94
N LEU A 4 -8.82 1.99 -44.40
CA LEU A 4 -8.59 1.73 -42.98
C LEU A 4 -8.72 3.02 -42.15
N PRO A 5 -9.16 2.91 -40.88
CA PRO A 5 -9.29 4.06 -39.99
C PRO A 5 -7.92 4.68 -39.65
N THR A 6 -7.91 6.02 -39.61
CA THR A 6 -6.76 6.87 -39.30
C THR A 6 -6.52 6.92 -37.78
N TYR A 7 -5.24 6.94 -37.40
CA TYR A 7 -4.64 6.97 -36.05
C TYR A 7 -5.00 8.19 -35.16
N HIS A 8 -6.22 8.71 -35.24
CA HIS A 8 -6.64 9.91 -34.50
C HIS A 8 -7.84 9.66 -33.58
N GLU A 9 -7.94 8.45 -33.04
CA GLU A 9 -8.87 8.06 -31.96
C GLU A 9 -8.06 7.56 -30.75
N GLN A 10 -6.91 8.20 -30.51
CA GLN A 10 -5.85 7.72 -29.61
C GLN A 10 -5.86 8.42 -28.24
N THR A 11 -6.99 8.94 -27.75
CA THR A 11 -6.99 9.73 -26.50
C THR A 11 -8.10 9.46 -25.48
N GLU A 12 -8.88 8.38 -25.54
CA GLU A 12 -9.93 8.17 -24.50
C GLU A 12 -10.13 6.71 -24.05
N ALA A 13 -9.08 5.88 -24.14
CA ALA A 13 -9.12 4.51 -23.62
C ALA A 13 -7.79 4.10 -22.97
N LEU A 14 -7.43 4.79 -21.90
CA LEU A 14 -6.63 4.19 -20.84
C LEU A 14 -7.56 4.09 -19.62
N ASP A 15 -8.48 3.12 -19.66
CA ASP A 15 -9.05 2.55 -18.45
C ASP A 15 -7.98 1.62 -17.85
N GLU A 16 -6.90 2.23 -17.36
CA GLU A 16 -5.86 1.59 -16.55
C GLU A 16 -6.00 2.07 -15.11
N GLU A 17 -7.20 1.98 -14.53
CA GLU A 17 -7.41 2.31 -13.12
C GLU A 17 -7.86 1.05 -12.37
N GLY A 18 -6.91 0.12 -12.24
CA GLY A 18 -6.89 -0.86 -11.16
C GLY A 18 -6.54 -0.26 -9.79
N GLY A 19 -6.54 1.07 -9.67
CA GLY A 19 -6.46 1.79 -8.40
C GLY A 19 -7.87 2.20 -7.99
N GLN A 20 -8.39 1.66 -6.89
CA GLN A 20 -9.62 2.18 -6.31
C GLN A 20 -9.38 3.64 -5.91
N HIS A 21 -9.81 4.55 -6.77
CA HIS A 21 -9.80 5.99 -6.54
C HIS A 21 -10.69 6.27 -5.33
N MET A 22 -10.06 6.42 -4.16
CA MET A 22 -10.77 6.70 -2.92
C MET A 22 -11.41 8.09 -3.09
N ASN A 23 -12.73 8.13 -3.25
CA ASN A 23 -13.50 9.37 -3.21
C ASN A 23 -13.08 10.11 -1.93
N LYS A 24 -12.46 11.29 -2.08
CA LYS A 24 -11.98 12.18 -0.99
C LYS A 24 -13.15 12.80 -0.21
N GLY A 25 -14.10 11.98 0.20
CA GLY A 25 -15.32 12.35 0.90
C GLY A 25 -15.78 11.19 1.78
N SER A 26 -15.36 11.19 3.05
CA SER A 26 -15.99 10.44 4.15
C SER A 26 -16.26 8.94 3.97
N SER A 27 -15.59 8.26 3.03
CA SER A 27 -15.70 6.81 2.89
C SER A 27 -14.98 6.14 4.06
N LYS A 28 -15.77 5.58 4.98
CA LYS A 28 -15.27 4.75 6.07
C LYS A 28 -14.98 3.36 5.52
N VAL A 29 -13.76 2.88 5.72
CA VAL A 29 -13.30 1.54 5.37
C VAL A 29 -13.08 0.72 6.63
N THR A 30 -13.41 -0.57 6.58
CA THR A 30 -13.09 -1.49 7.67
C THR A 30 -11.59 -1.81 7.65
N PHE A 31 -11.04 -2.26 8.79
CA PHE A 31 -9.64 -2.67 8.87
C PHE A 31 -9.21 -3.65 7.76
N PRO A 32 -9.96 -4.75 7.45
CA PRO A 32 -9.59 -5.64 6.35
C PRO A 32 -9.56 -4.95 4.97
N ASN A 33 -10.46 -4.00 4.71
CA ASN A 33 -10.47 -3.24 3.47
C ASN A 33 -9.30 -2.26 3.41
N ALA A 34 -8.99 -1.58 4.53
CA ALA A 34 -7.80 -0.74 4.64
C ALA A 34 -6.51 -1.55 4.39
N CYS A 35 -6.39 -2.76 4.96
CA CYS A 35 -5.28 -3.66 4.68
C CYS A 35 -5.16 -4.00 3.19
N GLN A 36 -6.29 -4.18 2.49
CA GLN A 36 -6.26 -4.41 1.04
C GLN A 36 -5.72 -3.21 0.26
N LEU A 37 -6.06 -1.99 0.68
CA LEU A 37 -5.56 -0.76 0.07
C LEU A 37 -4.06 -0.59 0.31
N MET A 38 -3.60 -0.76 1.55
CA MET A 38 -2.18 -0.71 1.91
C MET A 38 -1.36 -1.76 1.14
N ARG A 39 -1.91 -2.96 0.92
CA ARG A 39 -1.26 -3.99 0.09
C ARG A 39 -1.04 -3.58 -1.36
N TRP A 40 -1.91 -2.72 -1.91
CA TRP A 40 -1.67 -2.17 -3.24
C TRP A 40 -0.65 -1.03 -3.21
N HIS A 41 -0.69 -0.20 -2.17
CA HIS A 41 0.27 0.90 -1.98
C HIS A 41 1.72 0.40 -1.95
N PHE A 42 2.00 -0.65 -1.19
CA PHE A 42 3.36 -1.16 -1.03
C PHE A 42 3.81 -2.14 -2.13
N HIS A 43 3.01 -2.38 -3.18
CA HIS A 43 3.42 -3.25 -4.29
C HIS A 43 4.61 -2.61 -5.05
N PRO A 44 5.70 -3.35 -5.38
CA PRO A 44 5.84 -4.80 -5.46
C PRO A 44 6.17 -5.53 -4.15
N MET A 45 6.44 -4.81 -3.06
CA MET A 45 6.72 -5.40 -1.75
C MET A 45 5.45 -6.06 -1.16
N GLY A 46 5.66 -7.01 -0.26
CA GLY A 46 4.60 -7.60 0.54
C GLY A 46 4.27 -6.71 1.74
N PHE A 47 2.98 -6.55 2.02
CA PHE A 47 2.48 -5.85 3.20
C PHE A 47 1.47 -6.72 3.96
N GLU A 48 1.66 -6.82 5.26
CA GLU A 48 0.73 -7.46 6.19
C GLU A 48 0.46 -6.52 7.36
N ALA A 49 -0.81 -6.40 7.76
CA ALA A 49 -1.18 -5.69 8.97
C ALA A 49 -2.19 -6.50 9.78
N THR A 50 -1.95 -6.62 11.08
CA THR A 50 -2.82 -7.32 12.03
C THR A 50 -2.98 -6.48 13.29
N MET A 51 -4.13 -6.54 13.96
CA MET A 51 -4.30 -5.84 15.24
C MET A 51 -3.63 -6.66 16.35
N ASP A 52 -2.65 -6.08 17.05
CA ASP A 52 -2.10 -6.68 18.28
C ASP A 52 -2.97 -6.37 19.51
N ALA A 53 -3.68 -5.24 19.49
CA ALA A 53 -4.62 -4.82 20.52
C ALA A 53 -5.79 -4.04 19.92
N PRO A 54 -6.93 -3.90 20.64
CA PRO A 54 -8.02 -3.02 20.20
C PRO A 54 -7.52 -1.58 20.13
N GLY A 55 -7.25 -1.07 18.93
CA GLY A 55 -6.73 0.28 18.73
C GLY A 55 -5.28 0.36 18.24
N SER A 56 -4.60 -0.77 18.09
CA SER A 56 -3.21 -0.86 17.62
C SER A 56 -3.05 -1.97 16.60
N LEU A 57 -2.16 -1.74 15.63
CA LEU A 57 -1.74 -2.75 14.67
C LEU A 57 -0.23 -2.96 14.68
N VAL A 58 0.14 -4.14 14.19
CA VAL A 58 1.49 -4.49 13.74
C VAL A 58 1.46 -4.51 12.22
N ALA A 59 2.29 -3.68 11.60
CA ALA A 59 2.54 -3.69 10.16
C ALA A 59 3.85 -4.41 9.88
N ARG A 60 3.89 -5.17 8.79
CA ARG A 60 5.08 -5.88 8.32
C ARG A 60 5.25 -5.66 6.83
N LEU A 61 6.41 -5.16 6.44
CA LEU A 61 6.87 -5.16 5.06
C LEU A 61 7.87 -6.29 4.85
N PHE A 62 7.74 -6.98 3.74
CA PHE A 62 8.61 -8.10 3.38
C PHE A 62 8.84 -8.15 1.87
N ASP A 63 9.97 -8.69 1.45
CA ASP A 63 10.18 -9.02 0.05
C ASP A 63 9.28 -10.19 -0.36
N ARG A 64 8.45 -9.98 -1.38
CA ARG A 64 7.45 -10.98 -1.79
C ARG A 64 8.07 -12.19 -2.48
N ALA A 65 9.26 -12.05 -3.07
CA ALA A 65 9.93 -13.13 -3.79
C ALA A 65 10.61 -14.13 -2.84
N SER A 66 11.28 -13.63 -1.81
CA SER A 66 12.01 -14.40 -0.80
C SER A 66 11.20 -14.68 0.47
N GLY A 67 10.21 -13.84 0.78
CA GLY A 67 9.49 -13.84 2.05
C GLY A 67 10.25 -13.17 3.20
N GLU A 68 11.42 -12.58 2.93
CA GLU A 68 12.25 -11.94 3.94
C GLU A 68 11.59 -10.67 4.48
N THR A 69 11.50 -10.56 5.81
CA THR A 69 10.96 -9.37 6.47
C THR A 69 11.95 -8.22 6.36
N LEU A 70 11.53 -7.12 5.74
CA LEU A 70 12.30 -5.88 5.66
C LEU A 70 12.17 -5.10 6.97
N ILE A 71 10.93 -4.90 7.43
CA ILE A 71 10.63 -4.22 8.69
C ILE A 71 9.31 -4.75 9.28
N ALA A 72 9.22 -4.79 10.60
CA ALA A 72 7.99 -5.05 11.34
C ALA A 72 7.82 -3.99 12.44
N ILE A 73 6.69 -3.30 12.42
CA ILE A 73 6.41 -2.13 13.26
C ILE A 73 5.17 -2.46 14.08
N ALA A 74 5.28 -2.44 15.40
CA ALA A 74 4.17 -2.65 16.31
C ALA A 74 3.69 -1.33 16.92
N GLY A 75 2.47 -1.30 17.45
CA GLY A 75 1.98 -0.13 18.17
C GLY A 75 1.44 0.98 17.26
N ILE A 76 1.22 0.72 15.97
CA ILE A 76 0.69 1.74 15.05
C ILE A 76 -0.79 1.96 15.40
N PRO A 77 -1.21 3.19 15.74
CA PRO A 77 -2.60 3.47 16.07
C PRO A 77 -3.54 3.11 14.93
N CYS A 78 -4.63 2.39 15.24
CA CYS A 78 -5.61 1.99 14.24
C CYS A 78 -7.03 1.90 14.80
N ALA A 79 -8.02 1.78 13.94
CA ALA A 79 -9.40 1.49 14.33
C ALA A 79 -9.99 0.38 13.46
N THR A 80 -11.02 -0.30 13.97
CA THR A 80 -11.75 -1.32 13.20
C THR A 80 -12.48 -0.73 11.98
N VAL A 81 -12.79 0.57 12.05
CA VAL A 81 -13.36 1.37 10.96
C VAL A 81 -12.62 2.71 10.91
N MET A 82 -12.06 3.04 9.76
CA MET A 82 -11.13 4.13 9.52
C MET A 82 -11.60 4.96 8.33
N ASN A 83 -11.31 6.25 8.33
CA ASN A 83 -11.48 7.08 7.14
C ASN A 83 -10.20 7.09 6.30
N ALA A 84 -10.24 7.69 5.10
CA ALA A 84 -9.08 7.76 4.22
C ALA A 84 -7.82 8.35 4.91
N ALA A 85 -7.97 9.41 5.69
CA ALA A 85 -6.86 10.05 6.39
C ALA A 85 -6.27 9.18 7.50
N ASP A 86 -7.05 8.30 8.11
CA ASP A 86 -6.51 7.34 9.09
C ASP A 86 -5.64 6.29 8.38
N VAL A 87 -6.05 5.84 7.18
CA VAL A 87 -5.26 4.90 6.37
C VAL A 87 -3.99 5.56 5.85
N GLU A 88 -4.08 6.79 5.35
CA GLU A 88 -2.91 7.58 4.91
C GLU A 88 -1.89 7.73 6.05
N ARG A 89 -2.33 8.07 7.27
CA ARG A 89 -1.43 8.16 8.43
C ARG A 89 -0.74 6.85 8.79
N ILE A 90 -1.42 5.72 8.63
CA ILE A 90 -0.80 4.41 8.88
C ILE A 90 0.29 4.14 7.83
N ILE A 91 0.00 4.47 6.56
CA ILE A 91 0.97 4.33 5.47
C ILE A 91 2.18 5.22 5.73
N GLU A 92 1.96 6.50 6.03
CA GLU A 92 3.02 7.47 6.35
C GLU A 92 3.89 6.99 7.52
N ALA A 93 3.27 6.50 8.61
CA ALA A 93 4.02 5.97 9.75
C ALA A 93 4.91 4.77 9.37
N VAL A 94 4.47 3.95 8.42
CA VAL A 94 5.25 2.80 7.94
C VAL A 94 6.37 3.24 7.00
N GLU A 95 6.13 4.25 6.15
CA GLU A 95 7.12 4.83 5.25
C GLU A 95 8.22 5.57 6.02
N ASP A 96 7.86 6.34 7.06
CA ASP A 96 8.80 7.03 7.94
C ASP A 96 9.73 6.04 8.66
N GLU A 97 9.17 4.96 9.21
CA GLU A 97 9.96 3.91 9.86
C GLU A 97 10.86 3.17 8.86
N LEU A 98 10.41 2.98 7.61
CA LEU A 98 11.21 2.39 6.55
C LEU A 98 12.37 3.30 6.13
N GLU A 99 12.15 4.61 6.04
CA GLU A 99 13.21 5.59 5.73
C GLU A 99 14.23 5.72 6.89
N ALA A 100 13.74 5.69 8.13
CA ALA A 100 14.58 5.70 9.32
C ALA A 100 15.36 4.39 9.52
N PHE A 101 14.92 3.29 8.89
CA PHE A 101 15.56 2.00 8.99
C PHE A 101 16.89 1.99 8.22
N ILE A 102 18.01 2.03 8.96
CA ILE A 102 19.34 1.78 8.40
C ILE A 102 19.60 0.27 8.48
N PRO A 103 19.58 -0.48 7.37
CA PRO A 103 19.82 -1.92 7.42
C PRO A 103 21.27 -2.20 7.88
N PRO A 104 21.49 -3.23 8.71
CA PRO A 104 22.84 -3.69 9.04
C PRO A 104 23.57 -4.10 7.74
N GLU A 105 24.87 -3.84 7.67
CA GLU A 105 25.66 -3.92 6.43
C GLU A 105 25.61 -5.27 5.70
N SER A 106 25.20 -6.35 6.39
CA SER A 106 24.94 -7.66 5.79
C SER A 106 23.86 -7.66 4.69
N LEU A 107 22.93 -6.70 4.68
CA LEU A 107 21.91 -6.58 3.62
C LEU A 107 22.42 -5.84 2.37
N LYS A 108 23.54 -5.10 2.48
CA LYS A 108 24.11 -4.31 1.36
C LYS A 108 24.76 -5.17 0.28
N SER A 109 24.98 -6.46 0.53
CA SER A 109 25.68 -7.38 -0.39
C SER A 109 24.80 -7.97 -1.49
N TYR A 110 23.50 -7.68 -1.51
CA TYR A 110 22.54 -8.24 -2.48
C TYR A 110 21.95 -7.18 -3.44
N ALA A 111 22.60 -6.02 -3.58
CA ALA A 111 22.26 -4.98 -4.56
C ALA A 111 23.04 -5.13 -5.87
#